data_AF-A0A382PMW0-F1
#
_entry.id   AF-A0A382PMW0-F1
#
_cell.length_a   1.000
_cell.length_b   1.000
_cell.length_c   1.000
_cell.angle_alpha   90.00
_cell.angle_beta   90.00
_cell.angle_gamma   90.00
#
_symmetry.space_group_name_H-M   'P 1'
#
loop_
_entity.id
_entity.type
_entity.pdbx_description
1 polymer ?
#
loop_
_entity_poly.entity_id
_entity_poly.type
_entity_poly.pdbx_seq_one_letter_code
_entity_poly.pdbx_strand_id
1 'polypeptide(L)'
;MLQYAVLAVLLITQICSADQFSLAPDSNVIKQIVDARLIGNYHKADQLAIQIEAQYPDLTIGYALHLGTLNTRLSWDGSDTRWDKTVANTAKKLLSLCKQPQPTHIQLARAKLDCGTAYFSLSFIAGLRGNLYQAGTSGSKAINHLENALSLDPDL
;
A
#
# COMPACT_ATOMS: atom_id res chain seq x y z
N MET A 1 -2.54 -45.95 -32.35
CA MET A 1 -3.00 -45.74 -30.95
C MET A 1 -1.92 -45.14 -30.03
N LEU A 2 -0.61 -45.32 -30.28
CA LEU A 2 0.45 -44.71 -29.45
C LEU A 2 0.60 -43.18 -29.57
N GLN A 3 0.15 -42.57 -30.67
CA GLN A 3 0.43 -41.16 -30.98
C GLN A 3 -0.47 -40.17 -30.19
N TYR A 4 -1.65 -40.62 -29.75
CA TYR A 4 -2.57 -39.81 -28.95
C TYR A 4 -2.19 -39.77 -27.46
N ALA A 5 -1.48 -40.78 -26.97
CA ALA A 5 -1.02 -40.83 -25.58
C ALA A 5 0.11 -39.81 -25.32
N VAL A 6 1.00 -39.59 -26.30
CA VAL A 6 2.12 -38.65 -26.16
C VAL A 6 1.64 -37.19 -26.16
N LEU A 7 0.63 -36.85 -26.98
CA LEU A 7 0.05 -35.49 -26.99
C LEU A 7 -0.69 -35.16 -25.69
N ALA A 8 -1.37 -36.12 -25.07
CA ALA A 8 -2.08 -35.92 -23.80
C ALA A 8 -1.11 -35.64 -22.65
N VAL A 9 0.04 -36.32 -22.61
CA VAL A 9 1.07 -36.10 -21.57
C VAL A 9 1.75 -34.73 -21.72
N LEU A 10 2.01 -34.27 -22.94
CA LEU A 10 2.59 -32.94 -23.21
C LEU A 10 1.66 -31.79 -22.79
N LEU A 11 0.34 -31.93 -23.01
CA LEU A 11 -0.65 -30.94 -22.59
C LEU A 11 -0.81 -30.85 -21.07
N ILE A 12 -0.67 -31.97 -20.35
CA ILE A 12 -0.74 -31.98 -18.87
C ILE A 12 0.50 -31.32 -18.26
N THR A 13 1.69 -31.48 -18.87
CA THR A 13 2.92 -30.82 -18.37
C THR A 13 2.97 -29.31 -18.56
N GLN A 14 2.23 -28.75 -19.53
CA GLN A 14 2.20 -27.29 -19.74
C GLN A 14 1.28 -26.54 -18.76
N ILE A 15 0.37 -27.25 -18.08
CA ILE A 15 -0.54 -26.64 -17.08
C ILE A 15 0.14 -26.52 -15.71
N CYS A 16 1.21 -27.29 -15.44
CA CYS A 16 1.98 -27.20 -14.20
C CYS A 16 2.97 -26.02 -14.14
N SER A 17 3.10 -25.24 -15.21
CA SER A 17 3.74 -23.93 -15.17
C SER A 17 2.73 -22.83 -14.84
N ALA A 18 1.74 -23.12 -14.00
CA ALA A 18 0.96 -22.09 -13.36
C ALA A 18 1.96 -21.28 -12.52
N ASP A 19 2.21 -20.04 -12.95
CA ASP A 19 2.91 -19.03 -12.16
C ASP A 19 2.45 -19.18 -10.71
N GLN A 20 3.39 -19.44 -9.80
CA GLN A 20 3.12 -19.48 -8.37
C GLN A 20 2.64 -18.09 -7.98
N PHE A 21 1.33 -17.87 -7.98
CA PHE A 21 0.73 -16.66 -7.43
C PHE A 21 1.02 -16.67 -5.93
N SER A 22 2.06 -15.93 -5.54
CA SER A 22 2.31 -15.64 -4.14
C SER A 22 1.08 -14.94 -3.57
N LEU A 23 0.72 -15.26 -2.32
CA LEU A 23 -0.40 -14.61 -1.62
C LEU A 23 -0.01 -13.26 -1.01
N ALA A 24 1.29 -12.92 -1.06
CA ALA A 24 1.82 -11.69 -0.50
C ALA A 24 3.02 -11.17 -1.32
N PRO A 25 3.27 -9.85 -1.31
CA PRO A 25 4.45 -9.27 -1.94
C PRO A 25 5.74 -9.78 -1.28
N ASP A 26 6.80 -9.92 -2.06
CA ASP A 26 8.13 -10.25 -1.55
C ASP A 26 8.65 -9.15 -0.61
N SER A 27 9.02 -9.55 0.61
CA SER A 27 9.64 -8.68 1.62
C SER A 27 10.91 -7.95 1.12
N ASN A 28 11.68 -8.56 0.21
CA ASN A 28 12.84 -7.91 -0.39
C ASN A 28 12.44 -6.74 -1.30
N VAL A 29 11.31 -6.85 -1.99
CA VAL A 29 10.75 -5.75 -2.81
C VAL A 29 10.27 -4.63 -1.89
N ILE A 30 9.60 -4.96 -0.79
CA ILE A 30 9.18 -3.97 0.23
C ILE A 30 10.40 -3.22 0.76
N LYS A 31 11.48 -3.93 1.12
CA LYS A 31 12.73 -3.30 1.57
C LYS A 31 13.31 -2.36 0.51
N GLN A 32 13.33 -2.79 -0.75
CA GLN A 32 13.83 -1.95 -1.85
C GLN A 32 13.02 -0.66 -2.06
N ILE A 33 11.70 -0.69 -1.83
CA ILE A 33 10.86 0.50 -1.87
C ILE A 33 11.29 1.48 -0.76
N VAL A 34 11.43 0.97 0.46
CA VAL A 34 11.84 1.79 1.61
C VAL A 34 13.24 2.37 1.40
N ASP A 35 14.21 1.55 1.00
CA ASP A 35 15.58 1.99 0.73
C ASP A 35 15.62 3.07 -0.36
N ALA A 36 14.89 2.87 -1.46
CA ALA A 36 14.80 3.85 -2.55
C ALA A 36 14.20 5.18 -2.08
N ARG A 37 13.15 5.14 -1.26
CA ARG A 37 12.55 6.33 -0.66
C ARG A 37 13.52 7.07 0.26
N LEU A 38 14.28 6.35 1.09
CA LEU A 38 15.23 6.93 2.04
C LEU A 38 16.38 7.68 1.35
N ILE A 39 16.83 7.21 0.18
CA ILE A 39 17.88 7.88 -0.61
C ILE A 39 17.32 8.91 -1.61
N GLY A 40 16.03 9.22 -1.56
CA GLY A 40 15.39 10.19 -2.45
C GLY A 40 15.08 9.68 -3.87
N ASN A 41 15.27 8.39 -4.15
CA ASN A 41 14.87 7.77 -5.41
C ASN A 41 13.36 7.45 -5.43
N TYR A 42 12.53 8.49 -5.40
CA TYR A 42 11.09 8.37 -5.34
C TYR A 42 10.49 7.69 -6.57
N HIS A 43 11.10 7.87 -7.75
CA HIS A 43 10.63 7.22 -8.98
C HIS A 43 10.69 5.68 -8.86
N LYS A 44 11.81 5.13 -8.39
CA LYS A 44 11.94 3.69 -8.15
C LYS A 44 10.96 3.21 -7.07
N ALA A 45 10.83 3.96 -5.97
CA ALA A 45 9.92 3.61 -4.89
C ALA A 45 8.45 3.58 -5.36
N ASP A 46 8.00 4.59 -6.11
CA ASP A 46 6.65 4.64 -6.67
C ASP A 46 6.41 3.51 -7.67
N GLN A 47 7.36 3.26 -8.58
CA GLN A 47 7.23 2.20 -9.57
C GLN A 47 7.01 0.83 -8.91
N LEU A 48 7.83 0.50 -7.91
CA LEU A 48 7.73 -0.78 -7.20
C LEU A 48 6.45 -0.86 -6.35
N ALA A 49 6.03 0.23 -5.70
CA ALA A 49 4.79 0.25 -4.94
C ALA A 49 3.55 0.08 -5.84
N ILE A 50 3.52 0.76 -7.00
CA ILE A 50 2.45 0.62 -8.00
C ILE A 50 2.40 -0.80 -8.58
N GLN A 51 3.57 -1.44 -8.77
CA GLN A 51 3.61 -2.86 -9.17
C GLN A 51 2.96 -3.76 -8.12
N ILE A 52 3.19 -3.50 -6.83
CA ILE A 52 2.51 -4.21 -5.74
C ILE A 52 0.99 -3.94 -5.78
N GLU A 53 0.56 -2.68 -5.96
CA GLU A 53 -0.87 -2.35 -6.08
C GLU A 53 -1.54 -3.08 -7.25
N ALA A 54 -0.84 -3.25 -8.36
CA ALA A 54 -1.36 -3.94 -9.55
C ALA A 54 -1.42 -5.47 -9.36
N GLN A 55 -0.41 -6.06 -8.72
CA GLN A 55 -0.35 -7.51 -8.49
C GLN A 55 -1.23 -7.95 -7.32
N TYR A 56 -1.41 -7.08 -6.32
CA TYR A 56 -2.12 -7.36 -5.08
C TYR A 56 -3.14 -6.25 -4.77
N PRO A 57 -4.16 -6.02 -5.63
CA PRO A 57 -5.07 -4.88 -5.54
C PRO A 57 -5.99 -4.86 -4.31
N ASP A 58 -6.09 -6.00 -3.63
CA ASP A 58 -6.89 -6.17 -2.42
C ASP A 58 -6.04 -6.14 -1.14
N LEU A 59 -4.71 -6.03 -1.26
CA LEU A 59 -3.82 -5.86 -0.12
C LEU A 59 -3.50 -4.38 0.11
N THR A 60 -3.48 -3.98 1.37
CA THR A 60 -3.24 -2.59 1.78
C THR A 60 -1.79 -2.12 1.57
N ILE A 61 -0.83 -3.04 1.63
CA ILE A 61 0.61 -2.74 1.72
C ILE A 61 1.15 -1.92 0.55
N GLY A 62 0.72 -2.18 -0.70
CA GLY A 62 1.15 -1.41 -1.87
C GLY A 62 0.77 0.06 -1.75
N TYR A 63 -0.50 0.31 -1.42
CA TYR A 63 -1.04 1.65 -1.24
C TYR A 63 -0.39 2.39 -0.06
N ALA A 64 -0.13 1.70 1.06
CA ALA A 64 0.54 2.28 2.23
C ALA A 64 1.99 2.71 1.90
N LEU A 65 2.73 1.85 1.18
CA LEU A 65 4.09 2.16 0.73
C LEU A 65 4.13 3.33 -0.26
N HIS A 66 3.19 3.36 -1.21
CA HIS A 66 3.06 4.44 -2.18
C HIS A 66 2.76 5.78 -1.49
N LEU A 67 1.79 5.81 -0.55
CA LEU A 67 1.53 7.01 0.24
C LEU A 67 2.74 7.48 1.05
N GLY A 68 3.49 6.56 1.65
CA GLY A 68 4.71 6.90 2.36
C GLY A 68 5.74 7.57 1.44
N THR A 69 5.86 7.11 0.19
CA THR A 69 6.74 7.71 -0.81
C THR A 69 6.26 9.10 -1.24
N LEU A 70 4.96 9.26 -1.54
CA LEU A 70 4.37 10.54 -1.91
C LEU A 70 4.50 11.58 -0.79
N ASN A 71 4.21 11.20 0.46
CA ASN A 71 4.36 12.09 1.61
C ASN A 71 5.82 12.52 1.79
N THR A 72 6.78 11.59 1.66
CA THR A 72 8.20 11.91 1.80
C THR A 72 8.64 12.87 0.70
N ARG A 73 8.27 12.61 -0.56
CA ARG A 73 8.52 13.51 -1.70
C ARG A 73 7.99 14.93 -1.42
N LEU A 74 6.73 15.03 -1.00
CA LEU A 74 6.07 16.30 -0.72
C LEU A 74 6.58 17.00 0.55
N SER A 75 7.26 16.30 1.46
CA SER A 75 7.95 16.96 2.58
C SER A 75 9.20 17.74 2.14
N TRP A 76 9.80 17.39 1.00
CA TRP A 76 10.93 18.13 0.42
C TRP A 76 10.48 19.24 -0.53
N ASP A 77 9.42 19.00 -1.31
CA ASP A 77 8.78 20.02 -2.13
C ASP A 77 7.26 20.00 -1.91
N GLY A 78 6.83 20.75 -0.89
CA GLY A 78 5.42 20.86 -0.55
C GLY A 78 4.61 21.66 -1.57
N SER A 79 5.25 22.36 -2.52
CA SER A 79 4.56 23.18 -3.52
C SER A 79 4.12 22.40 -4.76
N ASP A 80 4.68 21.20 -4.98
CA ASP A 80 4.36 20.36 -6.14
C ASP A 80 2.95 19.78 -6.03
N THR A 81 2.02 20.31 -6.83
CA THR A 81 0.60 19.90 -6.85
C THR A 81 0.31 18.71 -7.76
N ARG A 82 1.29 18.24 -8.55
CA ARG A 82 1.08 17.15 -9.51
C ARG A 82 0.64 15.84 -8.84
N TRP A 83 1.00 15.67 -7.56
CA TRP A 83 0.73 14.46 -6.78
C TRP A 83 -0.59 14.50 -6.03
N ASP A 84 -1.30 15.63 -5.99
CA ASP A 84 -2.48 15.82 -5.14
C ASP A 84 -3.58 14.78 -5.40
N LYS A 85 -3.89 14.58 -6.69
CA LYS A 85 -4.88 13.61 -7.13
C LYS A 85 -4.44 12.17 -6.79
N THR A 86 -3.17 11.86 -6.97
CA THR A 86 -2.63 10.53 -6.67
C THR A 86 -2.72 10.24 -5.18
N VAL A 87 -2.28 11.16 -4.32
CA VAL A 87 -2.40 11.03 -2.85
C VAL A 87 -3.85 10.79 -2.44
N ALA A 88 -4.78 11.60 -2.94
CA ALA A 88 -6.20 11.47 -2.59
C ALA A 88 -6.79 10.12 -3.03
N ASN A 89 -6.47 9.65 -4.24
CA ASN A 89 -6.98 8.39 -4.77
C ASN A 89 -6.38 7.18 -4.05
N THR A 90 -5.06 7.16 -3.85
CA THR A 90 -4.34 6.09 -3.13
C THR A 90 -4.85 6.01 -1.68
N ALA A 91 -5.02 7.15 -1.00
CA ALA A 91 -5.60 7.18 0.34
C ALA A 91 -7.05 6.68 0.39
N LYS A 92 -7.89 7.06 -0.60
CA LYS A 92 -9.27 6.56 -0.70
C LYS A 92 -9.31 5.04 -0.88
N LYS A 93 -8.44 4.48 -1.72
CA LYS A 93 -8.35 3.03 -1.94
C LYS A 93 -7.85 2.32 -0.68
N LEU A 94 -6.80 2.83 -0.03
CA LEU A 94 -6.32 2.28 1.25
C LEU A 94 -7.42 2.29 2.32
N LEU A 95 -8.17 3.40 2.45
CA LEU A 95 -9.31 3.50 3.36
C LEU A 95 -10.42 2.49 3.07
N SER A 96 -10.65 2.15 1.81
CA SER A 96 -11.67 1.15 1.44
C SER A 96 -11.28 -0.27 1.85
N LEU A 97 -9.98 -0.58 1.85
CA LEU A 97 -9.45 -1.89 2.22
C LEU A 97 -9.29 -2.02 3.74
N CYS A 98 -8.67 -1.03 4.39
CA CYS A 98 -8.38 -1.08 5.83
C CYS A 98 -9.64 -1.04 6.73
N LYS A 99 -10.79 -0.66 6.17
CA LYS A 99 -12.09 -0.66 6.89
C LYS A 99 -12.84 -1.98 6.80
N GLN A 100 -12.35 -2.94 6.00
CA GLN A 100 -12.98 -4.25 5.92
C GLN A 100 -12.78 -5.02 7.23
N PRO A 101 -13.74 -5.90 7.60
CA PRO A 101 -13.61 -6.75 8.77
C PRO A 101 -12.33 -7.58 8.73
N GLN A 102 -11.61 -7.64 9.85
CA GLN A 102 -10.37 -8.42 9.98
C GLN A 102 -10.61 -9.62 10.89
N PRO A 103 -10.16 -10.83 10.51
CA PRO A 103 -10.49 -12.04 11.26
C PRO A 103 -9.60 -12.25 12.50
N THR A 104 -8.46 -11.54 12.59
CA THR A 104 -7.55 -11.65 13.74
C THR A 104 -7.19 -10.29 14.32
N HIS A 105 -6.75 -10.29 15.58
CA HIS A 105 -6.32 -9.10 16.29
C HIS A 105 -5.12 -8.41 15.62
N ILE A 106 -4.13 -9.19 15.16
CA ILE A 106 -2.94 -8.67 14.47
C ILE A 106 -3.33 -8.01 13.14
N GLN A 107 -4.20 -8.66 12.37
CA GLN A 107 -4.71 -8.07 11.12
C GLN A 107 -5.54 -6.81 11.38
N LEU A 108 -6.31 -6.78 12.48
CA LEU A 108 -7.03 -5.57 12.90
C LEU A 108 -6.06 -4.44 13.26
N ALA A 109 -5.00 -4.72 14.02
CA ALA A 109 -3.97 -3.73 14.37
C ALA A 109 -3.33 -3.15 13.10
N ARG A 110 -2.94 -4.02 12.16
CA ARG A 110 -2.40 -3.60 10.86
C ARG A 110 -3.38 -2.76 10.05
N ALA A 111 -4.64 -3.16 9.99
CA ALA A 111 -5.67 -2.38 9.31
C ALA A 111 -5.89 -1.00 9.97
N LYS A 112 -5.77 -0.89 11.30
CA LYS A 112 -5.79 0.41 11.99
C LYS A 112 -4.59 1.28 11.61
N LEU A 113 -3.37 0.71 11.54
CA LEU A 113 -2.18 1.41 11.06
C LEU A 113 -2.37 1.92 9.62
N ASP A 114 -2.91 1.09 8.74
CA ASP A 114 -3.16 1.44 7.34
C ASP A 114 -4.20 2.57 7.19
N CYS A 115 -5.29 2.49 7.96
CA CYS A 115 -6.27 3.59 8.04
C CYS A 115 -5.64 4.89 8.57
N GLY A 116 -4.79 4.78 9.59
CA GLY A 116 -4.03 5.90 10.15
C GLY A 116 -3.12 6.54 9.10
N THR A 117 -2.39 5.72 8.34
CA THR A 117 -1.52 6.15 7.24
C THR A 117 -2.29 6.92 6.16
N ALA A 118 -3.45 6.40 5.75
CA ALA A 118 -4.28 7.08 4.75
C ALA A 118 -4.79 8.44 5.24
N TYR A 119 -5.30 8.51 6.47
CA TYR A 119 -5.77 9.76 7.04
C TYR A 119 -4.63 10.76 7.29
N PHE A 120 -3.44 10.28 7.65
CA PHE A 120 -2.25 11.11 7.76
C PHE A 120 -1.91 11.77 6.41
N SER A 121 -1.88 11.00 5.32
CA SER A 121 -1.65 11.55 3.98
C SER A 121 -2.69 12.62 3.59
N LEU A 122 -3.98 12.37 3.87
CA LEU A 122 -5.05 13.34 3.61
C LEU A 122 -4.90 14.61 4.47
N SER A 123 -4.50 14.45 5.73
CA SER A 123 -4.20 15.56 6.64
C SER A 123 -3.04 16.40 6.12
N PHE A 124 -1.95 15.72 5.78
CA PHE A 124 -0.70 16.34 5.33
C PHE A 124 -0.93 17.17 4.07
N ILE A 125 -1.58 16.59 3.06
CA ILE A 125 -1.83 17.31 1.81
C ILE A 125 -2.83 18.45 1.98
N ALA A 126 -3.86 18.29 2.82
CA ALA A 126 -4.75 19.40 3.15
C ALA A 126 -3.98 20.55 3.82
N GLY A 127 -3.02 20.24 4.70
CA GLY A 127 -2.13 21.22 5.32
C GLY A 127 -1.28 21.97 4.30
N LEU A 128 -0.62 21.26 3.38
CA LEU A 128 0.19 21.85 2.30
C LEU A 128 -0.62 22.78 1.38
N ARG A 129 -1.94 22.58 1.30
CA ARG A 129 -2.85 23.39 0.46
C ARG A 129 -3.61 24.46 1.24
N GLY A 130 -3.30 24.65 2.53
CA GLY A 130 -3.96 25.66 3.36
C GLY A 130 -5.39 25.30 3.81
N ASN A 131 -5.84 24.06 3.58
CA ASN A 131 -7.16 23.58 3.96
C ASN A 131 -7.16 23.08 5.41
N LEU A 132 -6.97 24.01 6.36
CA LEU A 132 -6.66 23.70 7.76
C LEU A 132 -7.76 22.90 8.49
N TYR A 133 -9.03 23.12 8.16
CA TYR A 133 -10.13 22.36 8.76
C TYR A 133 -10.09 20.88 8.35
N GLN A 134 -9.88 20.61 7.06
CA GLN A 134 -9.73 19.27 6.52
C GLN A 134 -8.45 18.61 7.03
N ALA A 135 -7.36 19.39 7.16
CA ALA A 135 -6.12 18.94 7.78
C ALA A 135 -6.37 18.47 9.21
N GLY A 136 -6.93 19.32 10.08
CA GLY A 136 -7.24 18.97 11.47
C GLY A 136 -8.19 17.78 11.59
N THR A 137 -9.28 17.75 10.81
CA THR A 137 -10.26 16.64 10.84
C THR A 137 -9.63 15.31 10.45
N SER A 138 -8.77 15.31 9.43
CA SER A 138 -8.10 14.10 8.96
C SER A 138 -6.98 13.70 9.92
N GLY A 139 -6.25 14.67 10.48
CA GLY A 139 -5.21 14.46 11.48
C GLY A 139 -5.75 13.80 12.74
N SER A 140 -6.89 14.26 13.27
CA SER A 140 -7.52 13.63 14.45
C SER A 140 -7.94 12.17 14.17
N LYS A 141 -8.42 11.88 12.95
CA LYS A 141 -8.72 10.50 12.54
C LYS A 141 -7.45 9.65 12.42
N ALA A 142 -6.38 10.23 11.87
CA ALA A 142 -5.09 9.55 11.77
C ALA A 142 -4.57 9.15 13.16
N ILE A 143 -4.52 10.10 14.10
CA ILE A 143 -4.08 9.87 15.49
C ILE A 143 -4.90 8.75 16.13
N ASN A 144 -6.23 8.86 16.10
CA ASN A 144 -7.11 7.86 16.68
C ASN A 144 -6.83 6.45 16.12
N HIS A 145 -6.67 6.32 14.80
CA HIS A 145 -6.38 5.03 14.19
C HIS A 145 -4.99 4.50 14.55
N LEU A 146 -3.97 5.36 14.59
CA LEU A 146 -2.60 4.97 14.96
C LEU A 146 -2.51 4.55 16.44
N GLU A 147 -3.15 5.29 17.35
CA GLU A 147 -3.24 4.93 18.77
C GLU A 147 -3.97 3.60 18.99
N ASN A 148 -5.06 3.37 18.25
CA ASN A 148 -5.75 2.08 18.28
C ASN A 148 -4.87 0.95 17.74
N ALA A 149 -4.07 1.19 16.70
CA ALA A 149 -3.14 0.18 16.18
C ALA A 149 -2.15 -0.25 17.26
N LEU A 150 -1.50 0.70 17.92
CA LEU A 150 -0.53 0.45 18.99
C LEU A 150 -1.16 -0.13 20.26
N SER A 151 -2.43 0.21 20.54
CA SER A 151 -3.16 -0.39 21.66
C SER A 151 -3.49 -1.87 21.42
N LEU A 152 -3.66 -2.27 20.16
CA LEU A 152 -3.91 -3.66 19.76
C LEU A 152 -2.60 -4.45 19.63
N ASP A 153 -1.56 -3.83 19.11
CA ASP A 153 -0.24 -4.45 18.93
C ASP A 153 0.86 -3.41 19.24
N PRO A 154 1.42 -3.43 20.46
CA PRO A 154 2.47 -2.48 20.84
C PRO A 154 3.79 -2.66 20.09
N ASP A 155 4.03 -3.82 19.47
CA ASP A 155 5.29 -4.20 18.81
C ASP A 155 5.21 -4.12 17.27
N LEU A 156 4.16 -3.48 16.74
CA LEU A 156 3.80 -3.40 15.31
C LEU A 156 4.91 -2.89 14.36
#